data_AF-A0A6J4FN47-F1
#
_entry.id   AF-A0A6J4FN47-F1
#
_cell.length_a   1.000
_cell.length_b   1.000
_cell.length_c   1.000
_cell.angle_alpha   90.00
_cell.angle_beta   90.00
_cell.angle_gamma   90.00
#
_symmetry.space_group_name_H-M   'P 1'
#
loop_
_entity.id
_entity.type
_entity.pdbx_description
1 polymer ?
#
loop_
_entity_poly.entity_id
_entity_poly.type
_entity_poly.pdbx_seq_one_letter_code
_entity_poly.pdbx_strand_id
1 'polypeptide(L)'
;MALPLIPLALRLAAEFAPGLVRSLAGDKAADVAGQVIKAAETATGVTFADPADGDRAMAILRERPELLTQFKRDMATLEVELEKAYLADRQDARSRDVELAKVGRKNVRADAMVIVAFVAVVAIAALLALGKVDGNTAAGGFLISVGGMFARNIGTAFDFEFGSSRGSEQKNMLLAQAPSIGGK
;
A
#
# COMPACT_ATOMS: atom_id res chain seq x y z
N MET A 1 -15.44 -5.55 27.39
CA MET A 1 -15.79 -4.98 26.08
C MET A 1 -14.47 -4.56 25.45
N ALA A 2 -14.06 -5.11 24.31
CA ALA A 2 -12.79 -4.73 23.67
C ALA A 2 -12.93 -3.30 23.14
N LEU A 3 -12.03 -2.40 23.56
CA LEU A 3 -12.07 -1.01 23.13
C LEU A 3 -11.88 -0.91 21.62
N PRO A 4 -12.67 -0.10 20.88
CA PRO A 4 -12.40 0.18 19.49
C PRO A 4 -11.17 1.10 19.38
N LEU A 5 -9.97 0.52 19.44
CA LEU A 5 -8.69 1.22 19.38
C LEU A 5 -8.47 1.93 18.03
N ILE A 6 -8.98 1.36 16.95
CA ILE A 6 -8.79 1.88 15.58
C ILE A 6 -9.47 3.26 15.41
N PRO A 7 -10.78 3.44 15.72
CA PRO A 7 -11.41 4.77 15.66
C PRO A 7 -10.72 5.83 16.50
N LEU A 8 -10.23 5.46 17.68
CA LEU A 8 -9.54 6.38 18.59
C LEU A 8 -8.18 6.82 18.02
N ALA A 9 -7.38 5.85 17.55
CA ALA A 9 -6.11 6.11 16.89
C ALA A 9 -6.30 6.91 15.60
N LEU A 10 -7.37 6.66 14.84
CA LEU A 10 -7.68 7.38 13.61
C LEU A 10 -7.95 8.86 13.88
N ARG A 11 -8.68 9.19 14.96
CA ARG A 11 -8.92 10.60 15.36
C ARG A 11 -7.62 11.30 15.72
N LEU A 12 -6.76 10.65 16.52
CA LEU A 12 -5.44 11.20 16.90
C LEU A 12 -4.52 11.39 15.68
N ALA A 13 -4.45 10.39 14.80
CA ALA A 13 -3.62 10.43 13.62
C ALA A 13 -4.13 11.45 12.59
N ALA A 14 -5.44 11.57 12.38
CA ALA A 14 -6.00 12.55 11.45
C ALA A 14 -5.59 13.98 11.78
N GLU A 15 -5.45 14.32 13.06
CA GLU A 15 -5.09 15.67 13.48
C GLU A 15 -3.58 15.89 13.60
N PHE A 16 -2.83 14.91 14.12
CA PHE A 16 -1.42 15.11 14.48
C PHE A 16 -0.42 14.33 13.63
N ALA A 17 -0.86 13.33 12.87
CA ALA A 17 0.00 12.45 12.07
C ALA A 17 -0.73 11.90 10.83
N PRO A 18 -1.11 12.77 9.87
CA PRO A 18 -1.94 12.38 8.72
C PRO A 18 -1.30 11.28 7.84
N GLY A 19 0.03 11.14 7.84
CA GLY A 19 0.73 10.07 7.12
C GLY A 19 0.37 8.65 7.58
N LEU A 20 0.00 8.49 8.86
CA LEU A 20 -0.39 7.18 9.43
C LEU A 20 -1.84 6.79 9.13
N VAL A 21 -2.68 7.71 8.65
CA VAL A 21 -4.10 7.47 8.36
C VAL A 21 -4.28 6.32 7.37
N ARG A 22 -3.43 6.26 6.33
CA ARG A 22 -3.45 5.17 5.35
C ARG A 22 -3.14 3.82 6.00
N SER A 23 -2.17 3.78 6.90
CA SER A 23 -1.75 2.55 7.59
C SER A 23 -2.80 2.06 8.60
N LEU A 24 -3.60 2.98 9.14
CA LEU A 24 -4.75 2.68 10.02
C LEU A 24 -5.99 2.16 9.28
N ALA A 25 -5.99 2.14 7.95
CA ALA A 25 -7.06 1.61 7.12
C ALA A 25 -6.70 0.27 6.42
N GLY A 26 -5.49 -0.25 6.62
CA GLY A 26 -5.00 -1.46 5.97
C GLY A 26 -4.95 -2.70 6.89
N ASP A 27 -4.35 -3.78 6.40
CA ASP A 27 -4.32 -5.08 7.09
C ASP A 27 -3.59 -5.06 8.45
N LYS A 28 -2.71 -4.06 8.67
CA LYS A 28 -1.98 -3.83 9.93
C LYS A 28 -2.62 -2.75 10.82
N ALA A 29 -3.86 -2.36 10.54
CA ALA A 29 -4.54 -1.28 11.25
C ALA A 29 -4.59 -1.47 12.77
N ALA A 30 -4.81 -2.70 13.25
CA ALA A 30 -4.86 -3.00 14.68
C ALA A 30 -3.51 -2.76 15.39
N ASP A 31 -2.41 -3.19 14.77
CA ASP A 31 -1.06 -3.01 15.32
C ASP A 31 -0.66 -1.54 15.32
N VAL A 32 -0.91 -0.84 14.21
CA VAL A 32 -0.62 0.60 14.09
C VAL A 32 -1.47 1.39 15.08
N ALA A 33 -2.75 1.07 15.22
CA ALA A 33 -3.62 1.70 16.21
C ALA A 33 -3.11 1.49 17.63
N GLY A 34 -2.67 0.28 17.98
CA GLY A 34 -2.07 0.00 19.29
C GLY A 34 -0.83 0.83 19.57
N GLN A 35 0.02 1.07 18.58
CA GLN A 35 1.23 1.88 18.73
C GLN A 35 0.93 3.38 18.85
N VAL A 36 -0.02 3.89 18.06
CA VAL A 36 -0.50 5.28 18.17
C VAL A 36 -1.09 5.55 19.55
N ILE A 37 -1.91 4.63 20.07
CA ILE A 37 -2.48 4.73 21.41
C ILE A 37 -1.38 4.71 22.47
N LYS A 38 -0.46 3.74 22.44
CA LYS A 38 0.65 3.67 23.41
C LYS A 38 1.52 4.94 23.42
N ALA A 39 1.81 5.51 22.26
CA ALA A 39 2.55 6.76 22.16
C ALA A 39 1.78 7.92 22.78
N ALA A 40 0.45 7.98 22.56
CA ALA A 40 -0.41 8.97 23.17
C ALA A 40 -0.52 8.80 24.70
N GLU A 41 -0.59 7.56 25.20
CA GLU A 41 -0.57 7.26 26.64
C GLU A 41 0.75 7.70 27.28
N THR A 42 1.87 7.41 26.62
CA THR A 42 3.21 7.79 27.09
C THR A 42 3.38 9.30 27.13
N ALA A 43 2.88 10.01 26.11
CA ALA A 43 2.99 11.46 26.05
C ALA A 43 2.03 12.18 27.01
N THR A 44 0.79 11.70 27.15
CA THR A 44 -0.26 12.42 27.89
C THR A 44 -0.49 11.91 29.32
N GLY A 45 -0.04 10.69 29.63
CA GLY A 45 -0.32 10.00 30.89
C GLY A 45 -1.77 9.52 31.03
N VAL A 46 -2.61 9.72 30.01
CA VAL A 46 -4.01 9.27 30.01
C VAL A 46 -4.05 7.82 29.56
N THR A 47 -4.62 6.93 30.35
CA THR A 47 -4.94 5.57 29.92
C THR A 47 -6.24 5.57 29.14
N PHE A 48 -6.26 5.01 27.94
CA PHE A 48 -7.47 4.99 27.12
C PHE A 48 -8.35 3.81 27.53
N ALA A 49 -9.23 4.05 28.51
CA ALA A 49 -10.21 3.08 28.99
C ALA A 49 -11.64 3.40 28.52
N ASP A 50 -11.89 4.66 28.13
CA ASP A 50 -13.16 5.17 27.64
C ASP A 50 -12.94 6.03 26.37
N PRO A 51 -13.87 6.03 25.40
CA PRO A 51 -13.84 6.96 24.27
C PRO A 51 -13.62 8.44 24.64
N ALA A 52 -14.12 8.88 25.81
CA ALA A 52 -13.92 10.24 26.31
C ALA A 52 -12.46 10.57 26.66
N ASP A 53 -11.62 9.56 26.92
CA ASP A 53 -10.19 9.73 27.19
C ASP A 53 -9.43 10.18 25.93
N GLY A 54 -9.95 9.82 24.74
CA GLY A 54 -9.52 10.35 23.45
C GLY A 54 -9.51 11.87 23.40
N ASP A 55 -10.63 12.47 23.80
CA ASP A 55 -10.81 13.92 23.75
C ASP A 55 -9.93 14.63 24.81
N ARG A 56 -9.74 14.01 25.99
CA ARG A 56 -8.82 14.52 27.02
C ARG A 56 -7.36 14.49 26.55
N ALA A 57 -6.92 13.39 25.94
CA ALA A 57 -5.55 13.28 25.43
C ALA A 57 -5.29 14.33 24.33
N MET A 58 -6.25 14.55 23.42
CA MET A 58 -6.14 15.60 22.41
C MET A 58 -6.08 17.00 23.02
N ALA A 59 -6.87 17.28 24.06
CA ALA A 59 -6.81 18.56 24.78
C ALA A 59 -5.42 18.78 25.40
N ILE A 60 -4.88 17.76 26.10
CA ILE A 60 -3.54 17.83 26.70
C ILE A 60 -2.46 18.06 25.64
N LEU A 61 -2.54 17.37 24.50
CA LEU A 61 -1.60 17.55 23.40
C LEU A 61 -1.69 18.96 22.79
N ARG A 62 -2.89 19.55 22.69
CA ARG A 62 -3.06 20.93 22.22
C ARG A 62 -2.52 21.96 23.22
N GLU A 63 -2.72 21.72 24.51
CA GLU A 63 -2.30 22.64 25.58
C GLU A 63 -0.80 22.55 25.91
N ARG A 64 -0.14 21.44 25.61
CA ARG A 64 1.28 21.20 25.91
C ARG A 64 2.10 20.97 24.64
N PRO A 65 2.67 22.03 24.05
CA PRO A 65 3.42 21.95 22.78
C PRO A 65 4.62 20.98 22.81
N GLU A 66 5.25 20.82 23.98
CA GLU A 66 6.38 19.91 24.16
C GLU A 66 5.97 18.45 24.01
N LEU A 67 4.84 18.07 24.62
CA LEU A 67 4.28 16.72 24.51
C LEU A 67 3.79 16.43 23.09
N LEU A 68 3.21 17.44 22.44
CA LEU A 68 2.81 17.33 21.04
C LEU A 68 4.01 17.11 20.11
N THR A 69 5.12 17.79 20.38
CA THR A 69 6.35 17.63 19.59
C THR A 69 6.93 16.23 19.76
N GLN A 70 6.94 15.73 20.99
CA GLN A 70 7.37 14.36 21.29
C GLN A 70 6.45 13.34 20.59
N PHE A 71 5.13 13.49 20.73
CA PHE A 71 4.16 12.62 20.07
C PHE A 71 4.33 12.63 18.54
N LYS A 72 4.48 13.81 17.92
CA LYS A 72 4.73 13.92 16.48
C LYS A 72 6.03 13.23 16.05
N ARG A 73 7.09 13.31 16.86
CA ARG A 73 8.36 12.61 16.59
C ARG A 73 8.17 11.10 16.65
N ASP A 74 7.43 10.60 17.63
CA ASP A 74 7.15 9.17 17.79
C ASP A 74 6.31 8.67 16.60
N MET A 75 5.31 9.45 16.15
CA MET A 75 4.53 9.15 14.96
C MET A 75 5.36 9.16 13.68
N ALA A 76 6.28 10.13 13.52
CA ALA A 76 7.18 10.17 12.37
C ALA A 76 8.16 8.96 12.36
N THR A 77 8.61 8.53 13.53
CA THR A 77 9.46 7.34 13.66
C THR A 77 8.70 6.09 13.23
N LEU A 78 7.45 5.95 13.70
CA LEU A 78 6.56 4.86 13.31
C LEU A 78 6.30 4.84 11.80
N GLU A 79 6.06 6.00 11.19
CA GLU A 79 5.86 6.12 9.74
C GLU A 79 7.09 5.64 8.96
N VAL A 80 8.29 6.06 9.38
CA VAL A 80 9.55 5.62 8.77
C VAL A 80 9.74 4.10 8.92
N GLU A 81 9.39 3.51 10.06
CA GLU A 81 9.49 2.07 10.27
C GLU A 81 8.53 1.28 9.37
N LEU A 82 7.28 1.76 9.24
CA LEU A 82 6.29 1.17 8.34
C LEU A 82 6.74 1.26 6.88
N GLU A 83 7.30 2.40 6.48
CA GLU A 83 7.81 2.59 5.12
C GLU A 83 9.06 1.73 4.86
N LYS A 84 9.97 1.62 5.82
CA LYS A 84 11.11 0.69 5.73
C LYS A 84 10.65 -0.76 5.58
N ALA A 85 9.65 -1.19 6.36
CA ALA A 85 9.10 -2.54 6.26
C ALA A 85 8.46 -2.77 4.87
N TYR A 86 7.74 -1.78 4.34
CA TYR A 86 7.17 -1.84 3.00
C TYR A 86 8.24 -1.91 1.90
N LEU A 87 9.29 -1.11 2.02
CA LEU A 87 10.41 -1.11 1.09
C LEU A 87 11.22 -2.41 1.18
N ALA A 88 11.40 -2.98 2.37
CA ALA A 88 12.06 -4.26 2.58
C ALA A 88 11.28 -5.40 1.91
N ASP A 89 9.97 -5.47 2.11
CA ASP A 89 9.11 -6.46 1.45
C ASP A 89 9.19 -6.38 -0.09
N ARG A 90 9.21 -5.15 -0.63
CA ARG A 90 9.46 -4.89 -2.06
C ARG A 90 10.87 -5.31 -2.51
N GLN A 91 11.88 -5.12 -1.67
CA GLN A 91 13.26 -5.51 -1.98
C GLN A 91 13.42 -7.03 -1.93
N ASP A 92 12.79 -7.71 -0.98
CA ASP A 92 12.79 -9.17 -0.87
C ASP A 92 12.07 -9.84 -2.04
N ALA A 93 10.99 -9.23 -2.54
CA ALA A 93 10.35 -9.68 -3.77
C ALA A 93 11.33 -9.62 -4.97
N ARG A 94 12.12 -8.54 -5.08
CA ARG A 94 13.12 -8.37 -6.14
C ARG A 94 14.36 -9.26 -5.94
N SER A 95 14.79 -9.48 -4.70
CA SER A 95 15.93 -10.35 -4.38
C SER A 95 15.61 -11.80 -4.73
N ARG A 96 14.37 -12.25 -4.48
CA ARG A 96 13.88 -13.55 -4.94
C ARG A 96 13.92 -13.69 -6.46
N ASP A 97 13.52 -12.68 -7.21
CA ASP A 97 13.59 -12.71 -8.68
C ASP A 97 15.04 -12.76 -9.19
N VAL A 98 15.95 -12.03 -8.53
CA VAL A 98 17.40 -12.05 -8.83
C VAL A 98 18.02 -13.40 -8.47
N GLU A 99 17.64 -14.01 -7.34
CA GLU A 99 18.09 -15.34 -6.96
C GLU A 99 17.57 -16.41 -7.92
N LEU A 100 16.29 -16.37 -8.31
CA LEU A 100 15.72 -17.26 -9.32
C LEU A 100 16.43 -17.13 -10.68
N ALA A 101 16.77 -15.90 -11.10
CA ALA A 101 17.55 -15.64 -12.30
C ALA A 101 18.99 -16.18 -12.21
N LYS A 102 19.63 -16.11 -11.03
CA LYS A 102 20.98 -16.64 -10.79
C LYS A 102 21.06 -18.17 -10.86
N VAL A 103 19.97 -18.89 -10.54
CA VAL A 103 19.91 -20.37 -10.69
C VAL A 103 19.52 -20.80 -12.12
N GLY A 104 19.49 -19.88 -13.09
CA GLY A 104 19.22 -20.20 -14.51
C GLY A 104 17.79 -20.68 -14.79
N ARG A 105 16.87 -20.59 -13.83
CA ARG A 105 15.46 -20.89 -14.03
C ARG A 105 14.74 -19.63 -14.50
N LYS A 106 14.46 -19.54 -15.79
CA LYS A 106 13.47 -18.59 -16.32
C LYS A 106 12.08 -18.97 -15.79
N ASN A 107 11.31 -17.99 -15.36
CA ASN A 107 9.91 -18.17 -14.95
C ASN A 107 9.01 -18.43 -16.17
N VAL A 108 9.22 -19.56 -16.86
CA VAL A 108 8.44 -19.98 -18.04
C VAL A 108 6.94 -20.04 -17.74
N ARG A 109 6.58 -20.22 -16.46
CA ARG A 109 5.20 -20.23 -15.96
C ARG A 109 4.54 -18.85 -16.01
N ALA A 110 5.29 -17.77 -15.75
CA ALA A 110 4.78 -16.40 -15.79
C ALA A 110 4.56 -15.96 -17.24
N ASP A 111 5.52 -16.23 -18.12
CA ASP A 111 5.41 -15.95 -19.55
C ASP A 111 4.24 -16.73 -20.19
N ALA A 112 4.11 -18.02 -19.86
CA ALA A 112 2.98 -18.83 -20.33
C ALA A 112 1.64 -18.31 -19.83
N MET A 113 1.56 -17.79 -18.59
CA MET A 113 0.31 -17.26 -18.03
C MET A 113 -0.13 -15.98 -18.75
N VAL A 114 0.80 -15.06 -19.05
CA VAL A 114 0.49 -13.82 -19.77
C VAL A 114 0.08 -14.12 -21.22
N ILE A 115 0.77 -15.03 -21.90
CA ILE A 115 0.42 -15.46 -23.26
C ILE A 115 -0.97 -16.08 -23.29
N VAL A 116 -1.29 -16.99 -22.35
CA VAL A 116 -2.61 -17.62 -22.27
C VAL A 116 -3.70 -16.58 -21.98
N ALA A 117 -3.45 -15.63 -21.08
CA ALA A 117 -4.39 -14.54 -20.79
C ALA A 117 -4.65 -13.68 -22.04
N PHE A 118 -3.60 -13.34 -22.81
CA PHE A 118 -3.73 -12.56 -24.04
C PHE A 118 -4.52 -13.31 -25.12
N VAL A 119 -4.20 -14.60 -25.33
CA VAL A 119 -4.93 -15.47 -26.25
C VAL A 119 -6.41 -15.61 -25.85
N ALA A 120 -6.71 -15.75 -24.55
CA ALA A 120 -8.07 -15.84 -24.06
C ALA A 120 -8.88 -14.56 -24.32
N VAL A 121 -8.29 -13.37 -24.08
CA VAL A 121 -8.94 -12.08 -24.37
C VAL A 121 -9.22 -11.92 -25.86
N VAL A 122 -8.25 -12.25 -26.73
CA VAL A 122 -8.41 -12.19 -28.18
C VAL A 122 -9.48 -13.18 -28.66
N ALA A 123 -9.51 -14.39 -28.12
CA ALA A 123 -10.51 -15.41 -28.47
C ALA A 123 -11.92 -14.98 -28.07
N ILE A 124 -12.09 -14.42 -26.86
CA ILE A 124 -13.38 -13.89 -26.38
C ILE A 124 -13.85 -12.73 -27.26
N ALA A 125 -12.96 -11.79 -27.58
CA ALA A 125 -13.27 -10.68 -28.46
C ALA A 125 -13.66 -11.15 -29.87
N ALA A 126 -12.96 -12.14 -30.43
CA ALA A 126 -13.28 -12.73 -31.72
C ALA A 126 -14.62 -13.46 -31.73
N LEU A 127 -14.97 -14.22 -30.68
CA LEU A 127 -16.26 -14.91 -30.56
C LEU A 127 -17.43 -13.93 -30.54
N LEU A 128 -17.27 -12.79 -29.85
CA LEU A 128 -18.28 -11.72 -29.82
C LEU A 128 -18.35 -10.97 -31.16
N ALA A 129 -17.21 -10.59 -31.73
CA ALA A 129 -17.15 -9.81 -32.98
C ALA A 129 -17.63 -10.60 -34.21
N LEU A 130 -17.41 -11.93 -34.23
CA LEU A 130 -17.93 -12.82 -35.28
C LEU A 130 -19.39 -13.22 -35.06
N GLY A 131 -20.05 -12.69 -34.02
CA GLY A 131 -21.44 -13.00 -33.69
C GLY A 131 -21.68 -14.46 -33.28
N LYS A 132 -20.62 -15.20 -32.93
CA LYS A 132 -20.75 -16.60 -32.46
C LYS A 132 -21.28 -16.70 -31.04
N VAL A 133 -21.17 -15.62 -30.28
CA VAL A 133 -21.81 -15.45 -28.97
C VAL A 133 -22.41 -14.05 -28.92
N ASP A 134 -23.69 -13.98 -28.53
CA ASP A 134 -24.34 -12.70 -28.24
C ASP A 134 -23.97 -12.23 -26.84
N GLY A 135 -23.42 -11.02 -26.75
CA GLY A 135 -23.02 -10.36 -25.51
C GLY A 135 -24.16 -10.13 -24.51
N ASN A 136 -25.42 -10.09 -24.98
CA ASN A 136 -26.60 -9.90 -24.13
C ASN A 136 -27.14 -11.21 -23.53
N THR A 137 -26.54 -12.35 -23.85
CA THR A 137 -26.90 -13.64 -23.25
C THR A 137 -26.11 -13.90 -21.98
N ALA A 138 -26.59 -14.81 -21.13
CA ALA A 138 -25.86 -15.24 -19.94
C ALA A 138 -24.44 -15.76 -20.27
N ALA A 139 -24.28 -16.45 -21.42
CA ALA A 139 -22.98 -16.91 -21.90
C ALA A 139 -22.08 -15.75 -22.36
N GLY A 140 -22.63 -14.75 -23.04
CA GLY A 140 -21.93 -13.52 -23.43
C GLY A 140 -21.47 -12.71 -22.23
N GLY A 141 -22.36 -12.48 -21.26
CA GLY A 141 -22.04 -11.76 -20.01
C GLY A 141 -20.97 -12.47 -19.17
N PHE A 142 -20.99 -13.80 -19.12
CA PHE A 142 -19.93 -14.60 -18.49
C PHE A 142 -18.59 -14.41 -19.21
N LEU A 143 -18.55 -14.55 -20.54
CA LEU A 143 -17.32 -14.41 -21.32
C LEU A 143 -16.74 -12.99 -21.23
N ILE A 144 -17.58 -11.95 -21.24
CA ILE A 144 -17.15 -10.56 -21.07
C ILE A 144 -16.53 -10.36 -19.68
N SER A 145 -17.14 -10.92 -18.63
CA SER A 145 -16.64 -10.82 -17.26
C SER A 145 -15.28 -11.52 -17.08
N VAL A 146 -15.15 -12.73 -17.64
CA VAL A 146 -13.88 -13.48 -17.66
C VAL A 146 -12.82 -12.74 -18.48
N GLY A 147 -13.18 -12.22 -19.65
CA GLY A 147 -12.30 -11.41 -20.49
C GLY A 147 -11.81 -10.15 -19.79
N GLY A 148 -12.69 -9.45 -19.05
CA GLY A 148 -12.34 -8.30 -18.23
C GLY A 148 -11.37 -8.64 -17.10
N MET A 149 -11.51 -9.80 -16.48
CA MET A 149 -10.58 -10.27 -15.44
C MET A 149 -9.19 -10.56 -16.02
N PHE A 150 -9.10 -11.20 -17.18
CA PHE A 150 -7.82 -11.42 -17.87
C PHE A 150 -7.18 -10.11 -18.34
N ALA A 151 -7.96 -9.18 -18.89
CA ALA A 151 -7.47 -7.86 -19.30
C ALA A 151 -6.88 -7.07 -18.11
N ARG A 152 -7.53 -7.12 -16.93
CA ARG A 152 -7.01 -6.51 -15.70
C ARG A 152 -5.67 -7.13 -15.28
N ASN A 153 -5.58 -8.46 -15.30
CA ASN A 153 -4.35 -9.17 -14.92
C ASN A 153 -3.19 -8.90 -15.89
N ILE A 154 -3.48 -8.75 -17.20
CA ILE A 154 -2.51 -8.29 -18.19
C ILE A 154 -2.04 -6.87 -17.84
N GLY A 155 -2.96 -5.96 -17.51
CA GLY A 155 -2.61 -4.61 -17.05
C GLY A 155 -1.65 -4.61 -15.86
N THR A 156 -1.90 -5.45 -14.85
CA THR A 156 -1.00 -5.62 -13.70
C THR A 156 0.40 -6.13 -14.10
N ALA A 157 0.49 -7.03 -15.08
CA ALA A 157 1.78 -7.49 -15.61
C ALA A 157 2.52 -6.37 -16.36
N PHE A 158 1.82 -5.54 -17.14
CA PHE A 158 2.41 -4.35 -17.76
C PHE A 158 2.88 -3.32 -16.73
N ASP A 159 2.09 -3.08 -15.67
CA ASP A 159 2.48 -2.18 -14.58
C ASP A 159 3.71 -2.69 -13.82
N PHE A 160 3.86 -4.02 -13.69
CA PHE A 160 5.06 -4.62 -13.11
C PHE A 160 6.29 -4.38 -13.99
N GLU A 161 6.20 -4.70 -15.28
CA GLU A 161 7.33 -4.61 -16.22
C GLU A 161 7.73 -3.15 -16.49
N PHE A 162 6.76 -2.27 -16.76
CA PHE A 162 7.00 -0.89 -17.19
C PHE A 162 6.84 0.16 -16.07
N GLY A 163 6.16 -0.17 -14.97
CA GLY A 163 6.04 0.74 -13.83
C GLY A 163 7.34 0.89 -13.04
N SER A 164 8.24 -0.10 -13.11
CA SER A 164 9.59 0.01 -12.53
C SER A 164 10.45 1.07 -13.24
N SER A 165 10.27 1.24 -14.55
CA SER A 165 10.95 2.25 -15.38
C SER A 165 10.49 3.66 -15.01
N ARG A 166 9.18 3.87 -14.81
CA ARG A 166 8.61 5.17 -14.37
C ARG A 166 9.10 5.58 -12.98
N GLY A 167 9.22 4.63 -12.05
CA GLY A 167 9.79 4.88 -10.73
C GLY A 167 11.28 5.22 -10.76
N SER A 168 12.02 4.69 -11.73
CA SER A 168 13.45 4.98 -11.94
C SER A 168 13.66 6.37 -12.55
N GLU A 169 12.82 6.78 -13.50
CA GLU A 169 12.80 8.15 -14.03
C GLU A 169 12.46 9.18 -12.93
N GLN A 170 11.48 8.88 -12.08
CA GLN A 170 11.12 9.75 -10.97
C GLN A 170 12.25 9.88 -9.95
N LYS A 171 12.97 8.79 -9.65
CA LYS A 171 14.19 8.85 -8.82
C LYS A 171 15.30 9.66 -9.47
N ASN A 172 15.53 9.48 -10.77
CA ASN A 172 16.54 10.26 -11.50
C ASN A 172 16.19 11.76 -11.53
N MET A 173 14.90 12.11 -11.69
CA MET A 173 14.45 13.50 -11.59
C MET A 173 14.63 14.07 -10.19
N LEU A 174 14.30 13.31 -9.14
CA LEU A 174 14.48 13.74 -7.75
C LEU A 174 15.97 13.89 -7.39
N LEU A 175 16.84 13.01 -7.90
CA LEU A 175 18.29 13.09 -7.72
C LEU A 175 18.91 14.24 -8.54
N ALA A 176 18.36 14.55 -9.71
CA ALA A 176 18.75 15.72 -10.51
C ALA A 176 18.30 17.05 -9.88
N GLN A 177 17.22 17.03 -9.09
CA GLN A 177 16.70 18.20 -8.36
C GLN A 177 17.25 18.31 -6.93
N ALA A 178 17.89 17.26 -6.42
CA ALA A 178 18.51 17.29 -5.10
C ALA A 178 19.75 18.21 -5.14
N PRO A 179 19.86 19.22 -4.25
CA PRO A 179 21.07 20.02 -4.14
C PRO A 179 22.23 19.11 -3.78
N SER A 180 23.37 19.24 -4.47
CA SER A 180 24.57 18.46 -4.16
C SER A 180 25.01 18.72 -2.73
N ILE A 181 24.83 17.76 -1.83
CA ILE A 181 25.35 17.84 -0.46
C ILE A 181 26.85 17.48 -0.51
N GLY A 182 27.63 18.50 -0.89
CA GLY A 182 28.99 18.81 -0.43
C GLY A 182 30.13 17.83 -0.67
N GLY A 183 31.16 18.29 -1.39
CA GLY A 183 32.47 17.63 -1.42
C GLY A 183 33.62 18.50 -1.95
N LYS A 184 33.96 19.57 -1.20
CA LYS A 184 35.16 20.43 -1.28
C LYS A 184 35.42 21.22 -2.57
#